data_AF-A0A832HTY2-F1
#
_entry.id   AF-A0A832HTY2-F1
#
_cell.length_a   1.000
_cell.length_b   1.000
_cell.length_c   1.000
_cell.angle_alpha   90.00
_cell.angle_beta   90.00
_cell.angle_gamma   90.00
#
_symmetry.space_group_name_H-M   'P 1'
#
loop_
_entity.id
_entity.type
_entity.pdbx_description
1 polymer ?
#
loop_
_entity_poly.entity_id
_entity_poly.type
_entity_poly.pdbx_seq_one_letter_code
_entity_poly.pdbx_strand_id
1 'polypeptide(L)'
;KWRTVAAGDSHTVGIRADGTLWAWGNNYYGQLGDGTTTNKSTPTKIGLANNWKSVAAGSFHTVAIRTDGTLWAWGNNYYGQLGDGTTINKSSPIRVGTATNWSAVAAGANHTVAIRTDGTLWAWGDNSHGQLGDGTTQPKTSPVRIGSANNWAIACAGYYHTLAIRTDGTLWAWGDNSRGQLGTGTADGTLSPVHIGQSATWRAVAAGAYHTLAIRSDGTLWAWGKNNSGQLGDGLAWRATPGKIGAPVFLEQPLSLTAAVGDTTTFYVGYSGSQPISCQWRKNGIPLSDSGRISGVTTATLTIHNVQPADQGAYTVVLTNPYDTATSETATLSVVGVPTEPFILPPIRLLSGQFEFTIASAPGKQVEIQASTDLVNWQTIASFVNRSGTMSYSVPATNPHHCFYRLRQLP
;
A
#
# COMPACT_ATOMS: atom_id res chain seq x y z
N LYS A 1 -26.54 -25.06 11.52
CA LYS A 1 -25.85 -23.92 10.88
C LYS A 1 -25.05 -23.16 11.94
N TRP A 2 -23.85 -22.69 11.61
CA TRP A 2 -23.07 -21.80 12.47
C TRP A 2 -23.64 -20.38 12.37
N ARG A 3 -23.66 -19.65 13.49
CA ARG A 3 -24.09 -18.24 13.55
C ARG A 3 -22.89 -17.31 13.67
N THR A 4 -21.93 -17.65 14.54
CA THR A 4 -20.71 -16.88 14.76
C THR A 4 -19.55 -17.86 14.98
N VAL A 5 -18.35 -17.45 14.59
CA VAL A 5 -17.09 -18.13 14.91
C VAL A 5 -16.08 -17.06 15.31
N ALA A 6 -15.30 -17.33 16.35
CA ALA A 6 -14.16 -16.54 16.78
C ALA A 6 -12.95 -17.46 16.87
N ALA A 7 -11.81 -17.00 16.36
CA ALA A 7 -10.54 -17.73 16.43
C ALA A 7 -9.56 -16.93 17.30
N GLY A 8 -8.95 -17.62 18.26
CA GLY A 8 -7.76 -17.15 18.96
C GLY A 8 -6.51 -17.58 18.21
N ASP A 9 -5.36 -17.58 18.88
CA ASP A 9 -4.09 -17.97 18.25
C ASP A 9 -4.04 -19.46 17.87
N SER A 10 -4.67 -20.32 18.67
CA SER A 10 -4.62 -21.77 18.45
C SER A 10 -5.90 -22.50 18.90
N HIS A 11 -6.96 -21.77 19.22
CA HIS A 11 -8.29 -22.34 19.49
C HIS A 11 -9.37 -21.60 18.72
N THR A 12 -10.50 -22.26 18.56
CA THR A 12 -11.66 -21.71 17.87
C THR A 12 -12.91 -21.98 18.70
N VAL A 13 -13.78 -20.98 18.74
CA VAL A 13 -15.04 -21.04 19.47
C VAL A 13 -16.15 -20.59 18.54
N GLY A 14 -17.26 -21.31 18.51
CA GLY A 14 -18.37 -21.05 17.61
C GLY A 14 -19.70 -21.13 18.33
N ILE A 15 -20.64 -20.29 17.91
CA ILE A 15 -22.03 -20.35 18.34
C ILE A 15 -22.87 -20.85 17.17
N ARG A 16 -23.68 -21.87 17.42
CA ARG A 16 -24.66 -22.37 16.45
C ARG A 16 -25.92 -21.52 16.42
N ALA A 17 -26.73 -21.70 15.38
CA ALA A 17 -28.00 -21.00 15.22
C ALA A 17 -29.00 -21.27 16.37
N ASP A 18 -28.89 -22.43 17.02
CA ASP A 18 -29.67 -22.80 18.22
C ASP A 18 -29.13 -22.18 19.53
N GLY A 19 -28.12 -21.30 19.44
CA GLY A 19 -27.50 -20.60 20.56
C GLY A 19 -26.57 -21.47 21.42
N THR A 20 -26.27 -22.71 21.02
CA THR A 20 -25.28 -23.56 21.70
C THR A 20 -23.83 -23.14 21.38
N LEU A 21 -22.95 -23.28 22.37
CA LEU A 21 -21.52 -22.97 22.26
C LEU A 21 -20.70 -24.23 21.96
N TRP A 22 -19.72 -24.10 21.09
CA TRP A 22 -18.81 -25.18 20.69
C TRP A 22 -17.38 -24.65 20.63
N ALA A 23 -16.39 -25.48 21.00
CA ALA A 23 -14.98 -25.10 20.94
C ALA A 23 -14.09 -26.27 20.48
N TRP A 24 -12.96 -25.94 19.84
CA TRP A 24 -11.93 -26.89 19.43
C TRP A 24 -10.56 -26.20 19.30
N GLY A 25 -9.49 -26.98 19.22
CA GLY A 25 -8.10 -26.54 19.15
C GLY A 25 -7.33 -26.77 20.46
N ASN A 26 -6.38 -25.88 20.74
CA ASN A 26 -5.57 -25.87 21.96
C ASN A 26 -6.42 -25.59 23.21
N ASN A 27 -6.14 -26.29 24.31
CA ASN A 27 -6.84 -26.14 25.58
C ASN A 27 -5.90 -26.09 26.79
N TYR A 28 -4.62 -25.74 26.60
CA TYR A 28 -3.61 -25.82 27.66
C TYR A 28 -3.99 -25.03 28.93
N TYR A 29 -4.70 -23.92 28.78
CA TYR A 29 -5.17 -23.07 29.88
C TYR A 29 -6.67 -23.20 30.15
N GLY A 30 -7.35 -24.16 29.52
CA GLY A 30 -8.79 -24.35 29.66
C GLY A 30 -9.63 -23.43 28.76
N GLN A 31 -9.04 -22.82 27.73
CA GLN A 31 -9.69 -21.85 26.85
C GLN A 31 -10.84 -22.40 25.98
N LEU A 32 -11.00 -23.73 25.92
CA LEU A 32 -12.18 -24.35 25.31
C LEU A 32 -13.41 -24.32 26.23
N GLY A 33 -13.22 -24.27 27.55
CA GLY A 33 -14.31 -24.11 28.51
C GLY A 33 -15.07 -25.40 28.84
N ASP A 34 -14.54 -26.58 28.47
CA ASP A 34 -15.19 -27.89 28.67
C ASP A 34 -14.93 -28.50 30.06
N GLY A 35 -14.33 -27.76 30.98
CA GLY A 35 -13.92 -28.22 32.31
C GLY A 35 -12.55 -28.90 32.33
N THR A 36 -11.92 -29.11 31.17
CA THR A 36 -10.62 -29.79 31.05
C THR A 36 -9.53 -28.85 30.56
N THR A 37 -8.29 -29.36 30.49
CA THR A 37 -7.15 -28.72 29.81
C THR A 37 -6.68 -29.53 28.60
N THR A 38 -7.53 -30.41 28.08
CA THR A 38 -7.19 -31.32 26.97
C THR A 38 -7.62 -30.74 25.63
N ASN A 39 -6.70 -30.73 24.66
CA ASN A 39 -6.96 -30.27 23.29
C ASN A 39 -8.11 -31.08 22.64
N LYS A 40 -8.86 -30.44 21.75
CA LYS A 40 -9.92 -31.08 20.97
C LYS A 40 -9.69 -30.84 19.48
N SER A 41 -9.54 -31.90 18.68
CA SER A 41 -9.37 -31.77 17.22
C SER A 41 -10.69 -31.58 16.47
N THR A 42 -11.82 -31.72 17.16
CA THR A 42 -13.16 -31.57 16.57
C THR A 42 -14.03 -30.65 17.43
N PRO A 43 -14.98 -29.91 16.83
CA PRO A 43 -15.92 -29.08 17.57
C PRO A 43 -16.62 -29.87 18.68
N THR A 44 -16.41 -29.45 19.93
CA THR A 44 -17.03 -30.06 21.11
C THR A 44 -18.01 -29.08 21.74
N LYS A 45 -19.23 -29.54 22.06
CA LYS A 45 -20.25 -28.70 22.70
C LYS A 45 -19.84 -28.35 24.13
N ILE A 46 -20.01 -27.08 24.50
CA ILE A 46 -19.58 -26.54 25.80
C ILE A 46 -20.80 -26.26 26.68
N GLY A 47 -20.93 -27.05 27.74
CA GLY A 47 -22.05 -26.97 28.69
C GLY A 47 -23.42 -27.25 28.05
N LEU A 48 -24.48 -26.92 28.80
CA LEU A 48 -25.88 -27.15 28.39
C LEU A 48 -26.60 -25.88 27.92
N ALA A 49 -25.99 -24.70 28.14
CA ALA A 49 -26.58 -23.43 27.77
C ALA A 49 -26.75 -23.28 26.24
N ASN A 50 -27.89 -22.73 25.84
CA ASN A 50 -28.29 -22.49 24.45
C ASN A 50 -28.65 -21.01 24.21
N ASN A 51 -28.23 -20.12 25.11
CA ASN A 51 -28.53 -18.70 25.06
C ASN A 51 -27.27 -17.85 24.88
N TRP A 52 -26.23 -18.40 24.26
CA TRP A 52 -25.05 -17.62 23.88
C TRP A 52 -25.42 -16.65 22.76
N LYS A 53 -24.94 -15.41 22.83
CA LYS A 53 -25.22 -14.32 21.88
C LYS A 53 -23.99 -14.01 21.01
N SER A 54 -22.85 -13.75 21.63
CA SER A 54 -21.59 -13.44 20.96
C SER A 54 -20.40 -14.04 21.72
N VAL A 55 -19.28 -14.23 21.01
CA VAL A 55 -18.03 -14.77 21.56
C VAL A 55 -16.84 -14.06 20.90
N ALA A 56 -15.78 -13.86 21.67
CA ALA A 56 -14.46 -13.45 21.19
C ALA A 56 -13.40 -14.34 21.84
N ALA A 57 -12.31 -14.57 21.11
CA ALA A 57 -11.19 -15.41 21.54
C ALA A 57 -9.92 -14.56 21.47
N GLY A 58 -9.17 -14.50 22.59
CA GLY A 58 -7.83 -13.93 22.63
C GLY A 58 -6.78 -14.99 22.30
N SER A 59 -5.52 -14.77 22.69
CA SER A 59 -4.46 -15.77 22.44
C SER A 59 -4.76 -17.09 23.14
N PHE A 60 -5.16 -17.04 24.42
CA PHE A 60 -5.39 -18.21 25.27
C PHE A 60 -6.59 -18.06 26.21
N HIS A 61 -7.50 -17.12 25.95
CA HIS A 61 -8.74 -16.98 26.72
C HIS A 61 -9.93 -16.77 25.79
N THR A 62 -11.12 -16.98 26.34
CA THR A 62 -12.39 -16.81 25.65
C THR A 62 -13.30 -15.98 26.51
N VAL A 63 -14.03 -15.06 25.87
CA VAL A 63 -15.03 -14.20 26.49
C VAL A 63 -16.30 -14.23 25.65
N ALA A 64 -17.44 -14.23 26.31
CA ALA A 64 -18.73 -14.41 25.64
C ALA A 64 -19.85 -13.68 26.36
N ILE A 65 -20.87 -13.29 25.60
CA ILE A 65 -22.08 -12.64 26.11
C ILE A 65 -23.26 -13.59 25.86
N ARG A 66 -24.14 -13.72 26.85
CA ARG A 66 -25.43 -14.42 26.71
C ARG A 66 -26.54 -13.46 26.27
N THR A 67 -27.68 -13.99 25.83
CA THR A 67 -28.81 -13.19 25.35
C THR A 67 -29.45 -12.33 26.45
N ASP A 68 -29.24 -12.68 27.73
CA ASP A 68 -29.62 -11.89 28.90
C ASP A 68 -28.63 -10.74 29.21
N GLY A 69 -27.62 -10.53 28.36
CA GLY A 69 -26.61 -9.48 28.49
C GLY A 69 -25.58 -9.73 29.59
N THR A 70 -25.50 -10.93 30.16
CA THR A 70 -24.43 -11.31 31.09
C THR A 70 -23.12 -11.63 30.34
N LEU A 71 -21.99 -11.25 30.95
CA LEU A 71 -20.64 -11.52 30.46
C LEU A 71 -20.05 -12.75 31.14
N TRP A 72 -19.37 -13.57 30.34
CA TRP A 72 -18.70 -14.80 30.78
C TRP A 72 -17.29 -14.88 30.22
N ALA A 73 -16.37 -15.50 30.95
CA ALA A 73 -14.98 -15.64 30.55
C ALA A 73 -14.37 -16.97 31.04
N TRP A 74 -13.39 -17.51 30.33
CA TRP A 74 -12.61 -18.69 30.71
C TRP A 74 -11.28 -18.78 29.92
N GLY A 75 -10.39 -19.66 30.36
CA GLY A 75 -9.04 -19.85 29.80
C GLY A 75 -7.94 -19.24 30.67
N ASN A 76 -6.87 -18.76 30.03
CA ASN A 76 -5.75 -18.09 30.67
C ASN A 76 -6.20 -16.80 31.38
N ASN A 77 -5.64 -16.54 32.56
CA ASN A 77 -5.97 -15.37 33.38
C ASN A 77 -4.73 -14.73 34.02
N TYR A 78 -3.54 -14.94 33.47
CA TYR A 78 -2.30 -14.49 34.12
C TYR A 78 -2.26 -12.98 34.41
N TYR A 79 -2.85 -12.17 33.53
CA TYR A 79 -2.94 -10.72 33.67
C TYR A 79 -4.32 -10.24 34.11
N GLY A 80 -5.22 -11.15 34.49
CA GLY A 80 -6.59 -10.82 34.86
C GLY A 80 -7.54 -10.64 33.66
N GLN A 81 -7.20 -11.15 32.48
CA GLN A 81 -7.98 -10.97 31.25
C GLN A 81 -9.38 -11.59 31.28
N LEU A 82 -9.67 -12.45 32.27
CA LEU A 82 -11.03 -12.96 32.51
C LEU A 82 -11.91 -11.95 33.23
N GLY A 83 -11.34 -10.99 33.97
CA GLY A 83 -12.09 -9.91 34.62
C GLY A 83 -12.83 -10.32 35.90
N ASP A 84 -12.55 -11.50 36.45
CA ASP A 84 -13.24 -12.06 37.63
C ASP A 84 -12.66 -11.61 38.98
N GLY A 85 -11.78 -10.61 38.98
CA GLY A 85 -11.07 -10.13 40.17
C GLY A 85 -9.84 -10.96 40.53
N THR A 86 -9.55 -12.04 39.79
CA THR A 86 -8.43 -12.95 40.08
C THR A 86 -7.41 -12.97 38.94
N THR A 87 -6.30 -13.69 39.15
CA THR A 87 -5.32 -14.05 38.11
C THR A 87 -5.29 -15.56 37.85
N ILE A 88 -6.37 -16.26 38.21
CA ILE A 88 -6.45 -17.73 38.19
C ILE A 88 -7.17 -18.19 36.92
N ASN A 89 -6.53 -19.11 36.17
CA ASN A 89 -7.12 -19.71 34.98
C ASN A 89 -8.43 -20.44 35.29
N LYS A 90 -9.36 -20.47 34.34
CA LYS A 90 -10.65 -21.17 34.49
C LYS A 90 -10.87 -22.11 33.32
N SER A 91 -11.06 -23.40 33.58
CA SER A 91 -11.37 -24.37 32.52
C SER A 91 -12.85 -24.44 32.16
N SER A 92 -13.72 -23.69 32.85
CA SER A 92 -15.15 -23.60 32.58
C SER A 92 -15.60 -22.14 32.53
N PRO A 93 -16.62 -21.79 31.74
CA PRO A 93 -17.18 -20.44 31.73
C PRO A 93 -17.55 -19.96 33.12
N ILE A 94 -16.95 -18.85 33.57
CA ILE A 94 -17.34 -18.12 34.78
C ILE A 94 -18.10 -16.86 34.39
N ARG A 95 -19.00 -16.39 35.26
CA ARG A 95 -19.70 -15.12 35.07
C ARG A 95 -18.81 -13.98 35.58
N VAL A 96 -18.72 -12.89 34.81
CA VAL A 96 -17.94 -11.70 35.14
C VAL A 96 -18.87 -10.62 35.71
N GLY A 97 -18.78 -10.40 37.02
CA GLY A 97 -19.61 -9.41 37.73
C GLY A 97 -21.12 -9.68 37.66
N THR A 98 -21.91 -8.67 38.03
CA THR A 98 -23.38 -8.78 38.13
C THR A 98 -24.13 -8.06 37.01
N ALA A 99 -23.44 -7.28 36.17
CA ALA A 99 -24.07 -6.56 35.06
C ALA A 99 -24.73 -7.49 34.04
N THR A 100 -25.83 -7.03 33.47
CA THR A 100 -26.69 -7.74 32.49
C THR A 100 -26.91 -6.91 31.23
N ASN A 101 -26.08 -5.89 31.01
CA ASN A 101 -26.26 -4.92 29.95
C ASN A 101 -25.06 -4.88 28.98
N TRP A 102 -24.26 -5.95 28.90
CA TRP A 102 -23.16 -6.08 27.94
C TRP A 102 -23.71 -6.29 26.52
N SER A 103 -23.18 -5.53 25.56
CA SER A 103 -23.64 -5.54 24.16
C SER A 103 -22.62 -6.18 23.22
N ALA A 104 -21.34 -5.88 23.40
CA ALA A 104 -20.23 -6.36 22.57
C ALA A 104 -18.98 -6.65 23.40
N VAL A 105 -18.14 -7.56 22.91
CA VAL A 105 -16.86 -7.92 23.51
C VAL A 105 -15.83 -8.23 22.42
N ALA A 106 -14.59 -7.85 22.67
CA ALA A 106 -13.41 -8.19 21.89
C ALA A 106 -12.29 -8.63 22.83
N ALA A 107 -11.44 -9.54 22.35
CA ALA A 107 -10.30 -10.05 23.09
C ALA A 107 -9.03 -9.81 22.26
N GLY A 108 -8.03 -9.20 22.89
CA GLY A 108 -6.67 -9.12 22.34
C GLY A 108 -5.85 -10.31 22.78
N ALA A 109 -4.52 -10.20 22.73
CA ALA A 109 -3.67 -11.32 23.14
C ALA A 109 -3.92 -11.71 24.60
N ASN A 110 -3.84 -10.72 25.50
CA ASN A 110 -3.98 -10.90 26.95
C ASN A 110 -4.83 -9.81 27.61
N HIS A 111 -5.66 -9.09 26.84
CA HIS A 111 -6.60 -8.11 27.37
C HIS A 111 -7.99 -8.30 26.75
N THR A 112 -8.99 -7.72 27.40
CA THR A 112 -10.38 -7.77 26.97
C THR A 112 -10.95 -6.36 26.97
N VAL A 113 -11.76 -6.07 25.96
CA VAL A 113 -12.46 -4.80 25.79
C VAL A 113 -13.93 -5.11 25.52
N ALA A 114 -14.83 -4.37 26.16
CA ALA A 114 -16.26 -4.60 26.04
C ALA A 114 -17.05 -3.31 26.05
N ILE A 115 -18.23 -3.35 25.41
CA ILE A 115 -19.17 -2.24 25.34
C ILE A 115 -20.46 -2.68 26.02
N ARG A 116 -21.06 -1.75 26.77
CA ARG A 116 -22.41 -1.92 27.33
C ARG A 116 -23.46 -1.30 26.43
N THR A 117 -24.72 -1.67 26.63
CA THR A 117 -25.88 -1.16 25.87
C THR A 117 -26.11 0.34 26.03
N ASP A 118 -25.58 0.96 27.09
CA ASP A 118 -25.53 2.41 27.29
C ASP A 118 -24.39 3.11 26.53
N GLY A 119 -23.68 2.38 25.67
CA GLY A 119 -22.56 2.87 24.86
C GLY A 119 -21.28 3.16 25.65
N THR A 120 -21.18 2.75 26.91
CA THR A 120 -19.93 2.88 27.68
C THR A 120 -18.92 1.79 27.31
N LEU A 121 -17.64 2.17 27.28
CA LEU A 121 -16.50 1.30 26.99
C LEU A 121 -15.80 0.85 28.28
N TRP A 122 -15.42 -0.41 28.33
CA TRP A 122 -14.75 -1.04 29.47
C TRP A 122 -13.57 -1.89 28.98
N ALA A 123 -12.49 -1.95 29.75
CA ALA A 123 -11.33 -2.79 29.44
C ALA A 123 -10.72 -3.40 30.70
N TRP A 124 -10.03 -4.54 30.56
CA TRP A 124 -9.29 -5.22 31.63
C TRP A 124 -8.29 -6.25 31.06
N GLY A 125 -7.45 -6.82 31.91
CA GLY A 125 -6.36 -7.72 31.55
C GLY A 125 -5.01 -7.00 31.49
N ASP A 126 -4.12 -7.47 30.61
CA ASP A 126 -2.80 -6.87 30.40
C ASP A 126 -2.90 -5.41 29.96
N ASN A 127 -1.99 -4.58 30.47
CA ASN A 127 -1.90 -3.17 30.15
C ASN A 127 -0.45 -2.70 29.95
N SER A 128 0.48 -3.63 29.73
CA SER A 128 1.91 -3.33 29.60
C SER A 128 2.27 -2.27 28.54
N HIS A 129 1.39 -2.08 27.54
CA HIS A 129 1.55 -1.12 26.44
C HIS A 129 0.46 -0.02 26.45
N GLY A 130 -0.34 0.07 27.52
CA GLY A 130 -1.48 1.00 27.59
C GLY A 130 -2.71 0.54 26.81
N GLN A 131 -2.79 -0.73 26.41
CA GLN A 131 -3.87 -1.27 25.57
C GLN A 131 -5.27 -1.22 26.21
N LEU A 132 -5.36 -0.95 27.52
CA LEU A 132 -6.64 -0.72 28.20
C LEU A 132 -7.18 0.70 27.96
N GLY A 133 -6.31 1.69 27.72
CA GLY A 133 -6.72 3.07 27.42
C GLY A 133 -7.12 3.89 28.65
N ASP A 134 -6.75 3.45 29.85
CA ASP A 134 -7.09 4.11 31.12
C ASP A 134 -6.06 5.16 31.56
N GLY A 135 -5.10 5.51 30.71
CA GLY A 135 -4.01 6.43 31.01
C GLY A 135 -2.88 5.83 31.85
N THR A 136 -2.91 4.51 32.10
CA THR A 136 -1.90 3.79 32.88
C THR A 136 -1.28 2.64 32.10
N THR A 137 -0.30 1.96 32.70
CA THR A 137 0.29 0.71 32.20
C THR A 137 0.09 -0.48 33.13
N GLN A 138 -0.81 -0.33 34.11
CA GLN A 138 -1.05 -1.36 35.12
C GLN A 138 -2.19 -2.28 34.69
N PRO A 139 -2.02 -3.62 34.77
CA PRO A 139 -3.08 -4.56 34.43
C PRO A 139 -4.26 -4.41 35.38
N LYS A 140 -5.46 -4.80 34.91
CA LYS A 140 -6.69 -4.76 35.72
C LYS A 140 -7.33 -6.13 35.74
N THR A 141 -7.61 -6.66 36.93
CA THR A 141 -8.27 -7.97 37.09
C THR A 141 -9.80 -7.87 37.04
N SER A 142 -10.37 -6.68 36.90
CA SER A 142 -11.82 -6.44 36.79
C SER A 142 -12.10 -5.38 35.73
N PRO A 143 -13.26 -5.42 35.05
CA PRO A 143 -13.64 -4.40 34.08
C PRO A 143 -13.55 -2.99 34.65
N VAL A 144 -12.75 -2.12 34.02
CA VAL A 144 -12.69 -0.68 34.33
C VAL A 144 -13.27 0.13 33.17
N ARG A 145 -14.02 1.19 33.48
CA ARG A 145 -14.61 2.07 32.48
C ARG A 145 -13.53 2.96 31.87
N ILE A 146 -13.56 3.11 30.54
CA ILE A 146 -12.60 3.92 29.78
C ILE A 146 -13.24 5.25 29.36
N GLY A 147 -12.77 6.33 29.99
CA GLY A 147 -13.26 7.69 29.76
C GLY A 147 -14.73 7.91 30.17
N SER A 148 -15.26 9.08 29.79
CA SER A 148 -16.62 9.52 30.11
C SER A 148 -17.64 9.34 28.97
N ALA A 149 -17.18 9.00 27.77
CA ALA A 149 -18.02 8.80 26.60
C ALA A 149 -19.00 7.62 26.79
N ASN A 150 -20.13 7.71 26.11
CA ASN A 150 -21.25 6.76 26.16
C ASN A 150 -21.86 6.51 24.77
N ASN A 151 -21.06 6.72 23.72
CA ASN A 151 -21.46 6.55 22.33
C ASN A 151 -20.53 5.59 21.59
N TRP A 152 -19.89 4.64 22.28
CA TRP A 152 -19.09 3.60 21.64
C TRP A 152 -19.99 2.54 21.01
N ALA A 153 -19.69 2.16 19.78
CA ALA A 153 -20.49 1.23 18.98
C ALA A 153 -19.74 -0.08 18.68
N ILE A 154 -18.44 0.03 18.37
CA ILE A 154 -17.59 -1.11 17.99
C ILE A 154 -16.29 -1.02 18.76
N ALA A 155 -15.78 -2.16 19.23
CA ALA A 155 -14.44 -2.29 19.76
C ALA A 155 -13.79 -3.55 19.17
N CYS A 156 -12.50 -3.47 18.86
CA CYS A 156 -11.67 -4.60 18.48
C CYS A 156 -10.30 -4.48 19.16
N ALA A 157 -9.64 -5.62 19.39
CA ALA A 157 -8.36 -5.68 20.06
C ALA A 157 -7.38 -6.50 19.20
N GLY A 158 -6.20 -5.94 18.97
CA GLY A 158 -5.05 -6.67 18.44
C GLY A 158 -4.25 -7.32 19.57
N TYR A 159 -2.98 -7.62 19.34
CA TYR A 159 -2.18 -8.22 20.41
C TYR A 159 -1.94 -7.26 21.56
N TYR A 160 -1.56 -6.03 21.25
CA TYR A 160 -1.17 -5.02 22.23
C TYR A 160 -1.79 -3.65 21.95
N HIS A 161 -2.78 -3.57 21.07
CA HIS A 161 -3.49 -2.35 20.74
C HIS A 161 -5.00 -2.57 20.70
N THR A 162 -5.73 -1.48 20.85
CA THR A 162 -7.19 -1.48 20.81
C THR A 162 -7.65 -0.40 19.85
N LEU A 163 -8.70 -0.70 19.10
CA LEU A 163 -9.42 0.29 18.32
C LEU A 163 -10.91 0.26 18.67
N ALA A 164 -11.56 1.41 18.57
CA ALA A 164 -12.98 1.52 18.76
C ALA A 164 -13.60 2.59 17.86
N ILE A 165 -14.83 2.35 17.42
CA ILE A 165 -15.63 3.28 16.63
C ILE A 165 -16.80 3.77 17.50
N ARG A 166 -17.05 5.07 17.47
CA ARG A 166 -18.24 5.69 18.08
C ARG A 166 -19.41 5.71 17.11
N THR A 167 -20.63 5.93 17.60
CA THR A 167 -21.85 5.98 16.79
C THR A 167 -21.86 7.11 15.76
N ASP A 168 -21.02 8.13 15.95
CA ASP A 168 -20.82 9.23 14.99
C ASP A 168 -19.86 8.86 13.83
N GLY A 169 -19.30 7.64 13.82
CA GLY A 169 -18.38 7.18 12.78
C GLY A 169 -16.92 7.59 13.00
N THR A 170 -16.58 8.18 14.15
CA THR A 170 -15.18 8.48 14.51
C THR A 170 -14.44 7.23 14.97
N LEU A 171 -13.19 7.07 14.53
CA LEU A 171 -12.31 5.97 14.91
C LEU A 171 -11.31 6.44 15.95
N TRP A 172 -11.06 5.61 16.95
CA TRP A 172 -10.13 5.85 18.04
C TRP A 172 -9.21 4.64 18.20
N ALA A 173 -7.95 4.87 18.54
CA ALA A 173 -6.97 3.81 18.79
C ALA A 173 -6.09 4.14 20.00
N TRP A 174 -5.55 3.12 20.66
CA TRP A 174 -4.58 3.24 21.75
C TRP A 174 -3.83 1.93 21.99
N GLY A 175 -2.79 1.96 22.81
CA GLY A 175 -1.89 0.84 23.10
C GLY A 175 -0.57 0.92 22.34
N ASP A 176 0.01 -0.23 22.02
CA ASP A 176 1.25 -0.34 21.24
C ASP A 176 1.09 0.23 19.83
N ASN A 177 2.13 0.93 19.37
CA ASN A 177 2.22 1.48 18.03
C ASN A 177 3.58 1.22 17.37
N SER A 178 4.36 0.28 17.87
CA SER A 178 5.72 -0.02 17.38
C SER A 178 5.80 -0.37 15.88
N ARG A 179 4.66 -0.66 15.24
CA ARG A 179 4.51 -0.95 13.80
C ARG A 179 3.55 0.00 13.09
N GLY A 180 3.17 1.11 13.71
CA GLY A 180 2.21 2.08 13.15
C GLY A 180 0.76 1.61 13.19
N GLN A 181 0.42 0.56 13.94
CA GLN A 181 -0.91 -0.08 13.96
C GLN A 181 -2.04 0.80 14.53
N LEU A 182 -1.72 1.91 15.21
CA LEU A 182 -2.71 2.88 15.67
C LEU A 182 -3.21 3.79 14.53
N GLY A 183 -2.40 4.03 13.50
CA GLY A 183 -2.81 4.88 12.37
C GLY A 183 -2.62 6.38 12.62
N THR A 184 -1.80 6.76 13.60
CA THR A 184 -1.56 8.17 14.01
C THR A 184 -0.55 8.91 13.14
N GLY A 185 0.12 8.23 12.20
CA GLY A 185 1.26 8.77 11.45
C GLY A 185 2.60 8.68 12.18
N THR A 186 2.62 8.13 13.40
CA THR A 186 3.85 7.89 14.18
C THR A 186 3.97 6.41 14.55
N ALA A 187 5.10 6.03 15.16
CA ALA A 187 5.30 4.73 15.77
C ALA A 187 5.21 4.77 17.32
N ASP A 188 4.67 5.86 17.86
CA ASP A 188 4.56 6.07 19.31
C ASP A 188 3.22 5.57 19.82
N GLY A 189 3.24 4.75 20.87
CA GLY A 189 2.04 4.26 21.54
C GLY A 189 1.30 5.35 22.31
N THR A 190 0.03 5.09 22.63
CA THR A 190 -0.77 6.01 23.47
C THR A 190 -1.44 5.24 24.60
N LEU A 191 -1.45 5.83 25.80
CA LEU A 191 -2.07 5.19 26.99
C LEU A 191 -3.57 5.49 27.12
N SER A 192 -4.10 6.37 26.27
CA SER A 192 -5.49 6.79 26.23
C SER A 192 -5.99 6.82 24.79
N PRO A 193 -7.31 6.64 24.55
CA PRO A 193 -7.88 6.71 23.21
C PRO A 193 -7.51 8.02 22.48
N VAL A 194 -6.89 7.89 21.31
CA VAL A 194 -6.60 8.99 20.39
C VAL A 194 -7.44 8.87 19.12
N HIS A 195 -7.94 10.00 18.62
CA HIS A 195 -8.76 10.06 17.40
C HIS A 195 -7.90 9.82 16.15
N ILE A 196 -8.38 8.99 15.21
CA ILE A 196 -7.63 8.58 14.01
C ILE A 196 -8.24 9.19 12.75
N GLY A 197 -7.43 10.02 12.08
CA GLY A 197 -7.84 10.77 10.89
C GLY A 197 -8.76 11.96 11.21
N GLN A 198 -9.25 12.60 10.16
CA GLN A 198 -10.17 13.75 10.26
C GLN A 198 -11.62 13.40 9.86
N SER A 199 -11.87 12.16 9.46
CA SER A 199 -13.16 11.72 8.90
C SER A 199 -13.98 10.92 9.89
N ALA A 200 -15.26 11.25 9.99
CA ALA A 200 -16.25 10.53 10.79
C ALA A 200 -17.06 9.54 9.91
N THR A 201 -16.36 8.73 9.12
CA THR A 201 -16.98 7.81 8.13
C THR A 201 -16.68 6.35 8.40
N TRP A 202 -16.00 6.00 9.49
CA TRP A 202 -15.64 4.62 9.79
C TRP A 202 -16.87 3.81 10.20
N ARG A 203 -17.08 2.66 9.55
CA ARG A 203 -18.23 1.78 9.77
C ARG A 203 -17.83 0.43 10.39
N ALA A 204 -16.63 -0.04 10.09
CA ALA A 204 -16.12 -1.28 10.65
C ALA A 204 -14.60 -1.22 10.82
N VAL A 205 -14.09 -1.96 11.81
CA VAL A 205 -12.66 -2.08 12.08
C VAL A 205 -12.36 -3.49 12.56
N ALA A 206 -11.22 -4.02 12.14
CA ALA A 206 -10.66 -5.28 12.58
C ALA A 206 -9.17 -5.08 12.89
N ALA A 207 -8.73 -5.65 14.00
CA ALA A 207 -7.34 -5.65 14.41
C ALA A 207 -6.73 -7.04 14.18
N GLY A 208 -5.61 -7.09 13.49
CA GLY A 208 -4.70 -8.23 13.55
C GLY A 208 -3.70 -8.08 14.69
N ALA A 209 -2.65 -8.90 14.70
CA ALA A 209 -1.62 -8.84 15.74
C ALA A 209 -0.96 -7.46 15.86
N TYR A 210 -0.55 -6.88 14.73
CA TYR A 210 0.16 -5.59 14.63
C TYR A 210 -0.25 -4.78 13.39
N HIS A 211 -1.44 -5.02 12.86
CA HIS A 211 -1.98 -4.29 11.72
C HIS A 211 -3.48 -4.09 11.93
N THR A 212 -4.04 -3.16 11.18
CA THR A 212 -5.44 -2.78 11.27
C THR A 212 -6.04 -2.71 9.88
N LEU A 213 -7.26 -3.22 9.76
CA LEU A 213 -8.13 -3.08 8.59
C LEU A 213 -9.39 -2.34 9.00
N ALA A 214 -9.86 -1.41 8.18
CA ALA A 214 -11.08 -0.67 8.45
C ALA A 214 -11.85 -0.36 7.18
N ILE A 215 -13.16 -0.23 7.31
CA ILE A 215 -14.07 0.07 6.20
C ILE A 215 -14.78 1.39 6.51
N ARG A 216 -14.82 2.29 5.52
CA ARG A 216 -15.62 3.51 5.57
C ARG A 216 -17.05 3.28 5.09
N SER A 217 -17.93 4.23 5.34
CA SER A 217 -19.35 4.19 4.97
C SER A 217 -19.59 4.11 3.46
N ASP A 218 -18.66 4.65 2.66
CA ASP A 218 -18.62 4.52 1.20
C ASP A 218 -18.20 3.13 0.70
N GLY A 219 -17.88 2.20 1.60
CA GLY A 219 -17.46 0.84 1.29
C GLY A 219 -15.98 0.68 0.99
N THR A 220 -15.18 1.75 1.05
CA THR A 220 -13.73 1.67 0.80
C THR A 220 -13.01 0.95 1.95
N LEU A 221 -12.08 0.06 1.59
CA LEU A 221 -11.21 -0.64 2.52
C LEU A 221 -9.94 0.17 2.76
N TRP A 222 -9.49 0.21 4.00
CA TRP A 222 -8.27 0.89 4.44
C TRP A 222 -7.46 -0.06 5.32
N ALA A 223 -6.13 0.02 5.20
CA ALA A 223 -5.22 -0.75 6.04
C ALA A 223 -4.06 0.11 6.52
N TRP A 224 -3.45 -0.27 7.64
CA TRP A 224 -2.20 0.30 8.17
C TRP A 224 -1.58 -0.64 9.20
N GLY A 225 -0.34 -0.35 9.60
CA GLY A 225 0.45 -1.16 10.51
C GLY A 225 1.48 -2.05 9.79
N LYS A 226 1.91 -3.12 10.46
CA LYS A 226 2.92 -4.08 9.99
C LYS A 226 2.54 -4.70 8.64
N ASN A 227 3.48 -4.74 7.69
CA ASN A 227 3.28 -5.37 6.37
C ASN A 227 4.37 -6.36 5.92
N ASN A 228 5.22 -6.86 6.82
CA ASN A 228 6.35 -7.73 6.47
C ASN A 228 5.95 -9.08 5.83
N SER A 229 4.66 -9.41 5.80
CA SER A 229 4.12 -10.62 5.19
C SER A 229 2.96 -10.34 4.22
N GLY A 230 2.79 -9.07 3.80
CA GLY A 230 1.69 -8.66 2.91
C GLY A 230 0.33 -8.52 3.61
N GLN A 231 0.31 -8.36 4.94
CA GLN A 231 -0.93 -8.22 5.73
C GLN A 231 -1.86 -7.09 5.25
N LEU A 232 -1.32 -6.00 4.70
CA LEU A 232 -2.11 -4.87 4.21
C LEU A 232 -2.75 -5.13 2.83
N GLY A 233 -2.22 -6.10 2.08
CA GLY A 233 -2.83 -6.58 0.84
C GLY A 233 -2.70 -5.67 -0.39
N ASP A 234 -1.78 -4.71 -0.40
CA ASP A 234 -1.55 -3.76 -1.51
C ASP A 234 -0.16 -3.87 -2.18
N GLY A 235 0.71 -4.75 -1.67
CA GLY A 235 2.07 -4.93 -2.17
C GLY A 235 3.02 -3.78 -1.80
N LEU A 236 2.61 -2.86 -0.92
CA LEU A 236 3.44 -1.75 -0.46
C LEU A 236 4.21 -2.10 0.83
N ALA A 237 5.05 -1.18 1.31
CA ALA A 237 5.65 -1.30 2.64
C ALA A 237 4.61 -1.11 3.76
N TRP A 238 5.04 -1.35 5.00
CA TRP A 238 4.24 -1.00 6.18
C TRP A 238 3.99 0.53 6.22
N ARG A 239 2.92 0.96 6.89
CA ARG A 239 2.60 2.39 7.04
C ARG A 239 1.95 2.71 8.38
N ALA A 240 2.21 3.91 8.90
CA ALA A 240 1.66 4.39 10.15
C ALA A 240 0.37 5.23 10.00
N THR A 241 -0.11 5.44 8.77
CA THR A 241 -1.36 6.15 8.47
C THR A 241 -2.33 5.23 7.73
N PRO A 242 -3.65 5.40 7.92
CA PRO A 242 -4.64 4.70 7.10
C PRO A 242 -4.40 4.97 5.62
N GLY A 243 -4.17 3.90 4.85
CA GLY A 243 -4.06 3.95 3.39
C GLY A 243 -5.16 3.13 2.75
N LYS A 244 -5.83 3.70 1.76
CA LYS A 244 -6.91 3.06 0.99
C LYS A 244 -6.35 1.87 0.22
N ILE A 245 -7.01 0.74 0.34
CA ILE A 245 -6.65 -0.51 -0.33
C ILE A 245 -7.40 -0.63 -1.65
N GLY A 246 -6.70 -1.18 -2.64
CA GLY A 246 -7.26 -1.49 -3.93
C GLY A 246 -7.20 -0.35 -4.94
N ALA A 247 -6.95 0.90 -4.52
CA ALA A 247 -6.67 1.99 -5.45
C ALA A 247 -5.42 1.68 -6.30
N PRO A 248 -5.35 2.16 -7.56
CA PRO A 248 -4.12 2.08 -8.33
C PRO A 248 -3.00 2.87 -7.65
N VAL A 249 -1.80 2.30 -7.56
CA VAL A 249 -0.62 2.95 -6.98
C VAL A 249 0.58 2.74 -7.90
N PHE A 250 1.30 3.82 -8.18
CA PHE A 250 2.56 3.76 -8.91
C PHE A 250 3.67 3.19 -8.01
N LEU A 251 4.30 2.11 -8.49
CA LEU A 251 5.51 1.54 -7.92
C LEU A 251 6.77 2.14 -8.56
N GLU A 252 6.63 2.61 -9.80
CA GLU A 252 7.69 3.27 -10.56
C GLU A 252 7.06 4.40 -11.40
N GLN A 253 7.61 5.61 -11.23
CA GLN A 253 7.17 6.82 -11.93
C GLN A 253 7.85 6.92 -13.30
N PRO A 254 7.23 7.59 -14.28
CA PRO A 254 7.86 7.79 -15.58
C PRO A 254 9.02 8.77 -15.46
N LEU A 255 10.12 8.47 -16.15
CA LEU A 255 11.31 9.32 -16.19
C LEU A 255 11.22 10.33 -17.34
N SER A 256 11.75 11.54 -17.12
CA SER A 256 11.96 12.51 -18.20
C SER A 256 13.07 12.04 -19.16
N LEU A 257 12.87 12.28 -20.45
CA LEU A 257 13.71 11.76 -21.53
C LEU A 257 14.16 12.88 -22.48
N THR A 258 15.31 12.67 -23.11
CA THR A 258 15.77 13.45 -24.26
C THR A 258 15.95 12.50 -25.43
N ALA A 259 15.35 12.80 -26.58
CA ALA A 259 15.43 11.97 -27.79
C ALA A 259 15.73 12.82 -29.02
N ALA A 260 16.52 12.29 -29.97
CA ALA A 260 16.77 12.95 -31.22
C ALA A 260 15.61 12.73 -32.21
N VAL A 261 15.45 13.65 -33.15
CA VAL A 261 14.49 13.48 -34.25
C VAL A 261 14.81 12.19 -35.01
N GLY A 262 13.81 11.33 -35.18
CA GLY A 262 13.94 10.02 -35.82
C GLY A 262 14.10 8.84 -34.85
N ASP A 263 14.44 9.08 -33.59
CA ASP A 263 14.62 8.01 -32.59
C ASP A 263 13.28 7.33 -32.24
N THR A 264 13.39 6.17 -31.60
CA THR A 264 12.27 5.58 -30.84
C THR A 264 12.55 5.77 -29.36
N THR A 265 11.57 6.31 -28.62
CA THR A 265 11.67 6.50 -27.17
C THR A 265 10.44 5.91 -26.46
N THR A 266 10.61 5.56 -25.19
CA THR A 266 9.59 4.86 -24.42
C THR A 266 9.50 5.42 -23.01
N PHE A 267 8.30 5.80 -22.59
CA PHE A 267 7.96 6.02 -21.19
C PHE A 267 7.42 4.72 -20.59
N TYR A 268 7.77 4.48 -19.33
CA TYR A 268 7.35 3.30 -18.59
C TYR A 268 6.85 3.69 -17.20
N VAL A 269 5.86 2.97 -16.70
CA VAL A 269 5.43 2.99 -15.31
C VAL A 269 5.24 1.59 -14.76
N GLY A 270 5.63 1.39 -13.51
CA GLY A 270 5.26 0.21 -12.73
C GLY A 270 4.08 0.56 -11.82
N TYR A 271 3.08 -0.33 -11.69
CA TYR A 271 1.94 -0.08 -10.82
C TYR A 271 1.35 -1.35 -10.20
N SER A 272 0.62 -1.16 -9.10
CA SER A 272 -0.18 -2.17 -8.39
C SER A 272 -1.59 -1.64 -8.15
N GLY A 273 -2.50 -2.52 -7.72
CA GLY A 273 -3.88 -2.18 -7.37
C GLY A 273 -4.83 -3.33 -7.69
N SER A 274 -6.09 -3.18 -7.26
CA SER A 274 -7.12 -4.16 -7.57
C SER A 274 -7.51 -4.11 -9.05
N GLN A 275 -7.58 -5.27 -9.68
CA GLN A 275 -7.98 -5.42 -11.08
C GLN A 275 -9.52 -5.30 -11.24
N PRO A 276 -10.02 -4.86 -12.41
CA PRO A 276 -9.27 -4.41 -13.58
C PRO A 276 -8.72 -2.98 -13.42
N ILE A 277 -7.48 -2.74 -13.87
CA ILE A 277 -6.88 -1.40 -13.96
C ILE A 277 -6.79 -0.99 -15.44
N SER A 278 -7.31 0.19 -15.78
CA SER A 278 -7.13 0.81 -17.09
C SER A 278 -6.06 1.90 -17.03
N CYS A 279 -5.21 1.97 -18.06
CA CYS A 279 -4.21 3.04 -18.22
C CYS A 279 -4.65 4.02 -19.31
N GLN A 280 -4.30 5.29 -19.16
CA GLN A 280 -4.44 6.31 -20.20
C GLN A 280 -3.30 7.30 -20.13
N TRP A 281 -2.36 7.22 -21.08
CA TRP A 281 -1.32 8.23 -21.25
C TRP A 281 -1.89 9.55 -21.78
N ARG A 282 -1.31 10.65 -21.31
CA ARG A 282 -1.68 12.02 -21.66
C ARG A 282 -0.45 12.82 -22.00
N LYS A 283 -0.60 13.75 -22.95
CA LYS A 283 0.40 14.76 -23.27
C LYS A 283 -0.18 16.14 -23.01
N ASN A 284 0.51 16.96 -22.22
CA ASN A 284 0.08 18.29 -21.82
C ASN A 284 -1.36 18.30 -21.28
N GLY A 285 -1.72 17.25 -20.51
CA GLY A 285 -3.06 17.05 -19.93
C GLY A 285 -4.09 16.41 -20.86
N ILE A 286 -3.81 16.27 -22.16
CA ILE A 286 -4.73 15.73 -23.16
C ILE A 286 -4.50 14.22 -23.35
N PRO A 287 -5.55 13.37 -23.28
CA PRO A 287 -5.44 11.94 -23.58
C PRO A 287 -4.85 11.68 -24.96
N LEU A 288 -3.84 10.82 -25.03
CA LEU A 288 -3.29 10.34 -26.29
C LEU A 288 -4.19 9.25 -26.88
N SER A 289 -3.94 8.91 -28.14
CA SER A 289 -4.48 7.74 -28.82
C SER A 289 -3.35 7.05 -29.58
N ASP A 290 -3.45 5.72 -29.71
CA ASP A 290 -2.52 5.00 -30.56
C ASP A 290 -2.68 5.49 -32.00
N SER A 291 -1.54 5.70 -32.67
CA SER A 291 -1.44 6.20 -34.03
C SER A 291 -0.18 5.64 -34.70
N GLY A 292 0.05 5.90 -35.98
CA GLY A 292 1.18 5.28 -36.72
C GLY A 292 2.55 5.41 -36.04
N ARG A 293 2.78 6.46 -35.23
CA ARG A 293 4.03 6.67 -34.48
C ARG A 293 3.92 6.41 -32.97
N ILE A 294 2.70 6.39 -32.42
CA ILE A 294 2.49 6.31 -30.96
C ILE A 294 1.76 5.00 -30.66
N SER A 295 2.30 4.19 -29.75
CA SER A 295 1.70 2.91 -29.38
C SER A 295 1.74 2.69 -27.86
N GLY A 296 0.85 1.84 -27.35
CA GLY A 296 0.82 1.45 -25.94
C GLY A 296 0.16 2.49 -25.02
N VAL A 297 -0.62 3.43 -25.56
CA VAL A 297 -1.28 4.51 -24.81
C VAL A 297 -2.18 4.01 -23.67
N THR A 298 -2.71 2.80 -23.77
CA THR A 298 -3.53 2.17 -22.72
C THR A 298 -2.80 1.08 -21.94
N THR A 299 -1.47 1.10 -21.95
CA THR A 299 -0.62 0.11 -21.26
C THR A 299 0.36 0.80 -20.31
N ALA A 300 1.13 0.01 -19.57
CA ALA A 300 2.23 0.50 -18.72
C ALA A 300 3.35 1.21 -19.51
N THR A 301 3.40 1.03 -20.83
CA THR A 301 4.51 1.46 -21.68
C THR A 301 3.99 2.27 -22.85
N LEU A 302 4.36 3.55 -22.92
CA LEU A 302 4.08 4.41 -24.07
C LEU A 302 5.32 4.47 -24.96
N THR A 303 5.20 4.06 -26.21
CA THR A 303 6.29 4.13 -27.18
C THR A 303 5.98 5.17 -28.25
N ILE A 304 6.96 6.03 -28.53
CA ILE A 304 6.93 7.03 -29.60
C ILE A 304 8.04 6.66 -30.59
N HIS A 305 7.63 6.14 -31.74
CA HIS A 305 8.50 5.85 -32.88
C HIS A 305 8.72 7.10 -33.73
N ASN A 306 9.92 7.21 -34.32
CA ASN A 306 10.27 8.30 -35.23
C ASN A 306 9.93 9.67 -34.61
N VAL A 307 10.53 9.97 -33.46
CA VAL A 307 10.30 11.19 -32.66
C VAL A 307 10.41 12.45 -33.53
N GLN A 308 9.49 13.37 -33.36
CA GLN A 308 9.38 14.65 -34.06
C GLN A 308 9.41 15.82 -33.06
N PRO A 309 9.76 17.06 -33.49
CA PRO A 309 9.72 18.23 -32.60
C PRO A 309 8.35 18.44 -31.94
N ALA A 310 7.27 18.10 -32.65
CA ALA A 310 5.90 18.16 -32.14
C ALA A 310 5.61 17.18 -31.00
N ASP A 311 6.48 16.19 -30.73
CA ASP A 311 6.33 15.23 -29.63
C ASP A 311 6.87 15.79 -28.30
N GLN A 312 7.64 16.88 -28.29
CA GLN A 312 8.08 17.56 -27.07
C GLN A 312 6.89 17.95 -26.17
N GLY A 313 7.03 17.77 -24.86
CA GLY A 313 5.98 18.14 -23.90
C GLY A 313 6.05 17.38 -22.58
N ALA A 314 5.04 17.62 -21.75
CA ALA A 314 4.82 16.96 -20.47
C ALA A 314 3.92 15.72 -20.66
N TYR A 315 4.32 14.60 -20.09
CA TYR A 315 3.63 13.32 -20.15
C TYR A 315 3.23 12.86 -18.76
N THR A 316 1.99 12.42 -18.64
CA THR A 316 1.45 11.77 -17.45
C THR A 316 0.64 10.55 -17.86
N VAL A 317 0.45 9.61 -16.94
CA VAL A 317 -0.48 8.49 -17.13
C VAL A 317 -1.47 8.45 -15.98
N VAL A 318 -2.72 8.20 -16.34
CA VAL A 318 -3.83 8.02 -15.40
C VAL A 318 -4.16 6.54 -15.32
N LEU A 319 -4.10 5.99 -14.10
CA LEU A 319 -4.55 4.65 -13.79
C LEU A 319 -5.91 4.74 -13.11
N THR A 320 -6.89 3.97 -13.58
CA THR A 320 -8.24 3.94 -13.01
C THR A 320 -8.68 2.51 -12.77
N ASN A 321 -9.35 2.29 -11.65
CA ASN A 321 -10.11 1.07 -11.40
C ASN A 321 -11.44 1.42 -10.68
N PRO A 322 -12.30 0.43 -10.34
CA PRO A 322 -13.59 0.71 -9.70
C PRO A 322 -13.51 1.45 -8.35
N TYR A 323 -12.34 1.49 -7.72
CA TYR A 323 -12.16 2.05 -6.38
C TYR A 323 -11.59 3.46 -6.40
N ASP A 324 -10.67 3.77 -7.31
CA ASP A 324 -10.04 5.07 -7.40
C ASP A 324 -9.30 5.33 -8.72
N THR A 325 -8.77 6.55 -8.84
CA THR A 325 -7.86 6.97 -9.91
C THR A 325 -6.56 7.51 -9.33
N ALA A 326 -5.42 7.18 -9.96
CA ALA A 326 -4.12 7.75 -9.65
C ALA A 326 -3.52 8.38 -10.91
N THR A 327 -2.85 9.53 -10.75
CA THR A 327 -2.10 10.18 -11.84
C THR A 327 -0.62 10.14 -11.49
N SER A 328 0.22 9.78 -12.46
CA SER A 328 1.68 9.74 -12.28
C SER A 328 2.26 11.12 -12.00
N GLU A 329 3.50 11.15 -11.57
CA GLU A 329 4.32 12.36 -11.70
C GLU A 329 4.47 12.76 -13.17
N THR A 330 4.85 14.02 -13.41
CA THR A 330 5.03 14.54 -14.77
C THR A 330 6.44 14.26 -15.27
N ALA A 331 6.54 13.47 -16.34
CA ALA A 331 7.77 13.28 -17.09
C ALA A 331 7.81 14.21 -18.31
N THR A 332 8.97 14.74 -18.69
CA THR A 332 9.11 15.60 -19.87
C THR A 332 9.85 14.88 -21.00
N LEU A 333 9.40 15.05 -22.25
CA LEU A 333 10.19 14.70 -23.44
C LEU A 333 10.82 15.98 -24.00
N SER A 334 12.14 16.05 -24.01
CA SER A 334 12.90 17.06 -24.75
C SER A 334 13.32 16.49 -26.10
N VAL A 335 13.02 17.19 -27.21
CA VAL A 335 13.38 16.73 -28.54
C VAL A 335 14.58 17.53 -29.06
N VAL A 336 15.67 16.85 -29.35
CA VAL A 336 16.86 17.48 -29.95
C VAL A 336 16.82 17.31 -31.46
N GLY A 337 16.82 18.44 -32.18
CA GLY A 337 17.00 18.43 -33.63
C GLY A 337 18.42 17.99 -34.00
N VAL A 338 18.58 17.45 -35.20
CA VAL A 338 19.90 17.48 -35.86
C VAL A 338 20.27 18.97 -35.97
N PRO A 339 21.45 19.42 -35.52
CA PRO A 339 21.77 20.85 -35.43
C PRO A 339 21.53 21.54 -36.79
N THR A 340 20.67 22.56 -36.77
CA THR A 340 20.30 23.37 -37.94
C THR A 340 21.36 24.41 -38.30
N GLU A 341 22.34 24.66 -37.43
CA GLU A 341 23.47 25.51 -37.77
C GLU A 341 24.72 24.67 -38.06
N PRO A 342 25.42 24.93 -39.19
CA PRO A 342 26.72 24.33 -39.43
C PRO A 342 27.66 24.71 -38.29
N PHE A 343 28.35 23.72 -37.73
CA PHE A 343 29.46 24.00 -36.82
C PHE A 343 30.53 24.77 -37.60
N ILE A 344 30.67 26.07 -37.35
CA ILE A 344 31.75 26.87 -37.92
C ILE A 344 33.03 26.43 -37.22
N LEU A 345 33.83 25.60 -37.90
CA LEU A 345 35.19 25.33 -37.46
C LEU A 345 35.95 26.67 -37.40
N PRO A 346 36.76 26.93 -36.35
CA PRO A 346 37.59 28.13 -36.29
C PRO A 346 38.44 28.23 -37.57
N PRO A 347 38.81 29.44 -38.04
CA PRO A 347 39.59 29.60 -39.25
C PRO A 347 40.93 28.85 -39.12
N ILE A 348 41.02 27.69 -39.77
CA ILE A 348 42.24 26.90 -39.84
C ILE A 348 43.18 27.62 -40.82
N ARG A 349 44.34 28.11 -40.35
CA ARG A 349 45.38 28.62 -41.24
C ARG A 349 45.87 27.47 -42.11
N LEU A 350 45.59 27.54 -43.41
CA LEU A 350 46.08 26.62 -44.42
C LEU A 350 47.55 26.96 -44.74
N LEU A 351 48.50 26.23 -44.18
CA LEU A 351 49.93 26.42 -44.49
C LEU A 351 50.39 25.65 -45.75
N SER A 352 49.53 24.88 -46.41
CA SER A 352 49.93 24.01 -47.54
C SER A 352 48.86 23.73 -48.61
N GLY A 353 47.73 24.44 -48.61
CA GLY A 353 46.70 24.27 -49.67
C GLY A 353 45.91 22.94 -49.59
N GLN A 354 45.86 22.29 -48.42
CA GLN A 354 44.92 21.20 -48.13
C GLN A 354 44.20 21.45 -46.82
N PHE A 355 42.89 21.18 -46.81
CA PHE A 355 42.05 21.26 -45.61
C PHE A 355 41.80 19.85 -45.08
N GLU A 356 42.21 19.59 -43.83
CA GLU A 356 41.95 18.34 -43.13
C GLU A 356 40.95 18.55 -42.01
N PHE A 357 39.97 17.67 -41.92
CA PHE A 357 39.05 17.62 -40.80
C PHE A 357 38.89 16.18 -40.30
N THR A 358 38.74 16.08 -38.98
CA THR A 358 38.55 14.82 -38.29
C THR A 358 37.06 14.54 -38.16
N ILE A 359 36.64 13.40 -38.68
CA ILE A 359 35.26 12.93 -38.72
C ILE A 359 35.11 11.84 -37.66
N ALA A 360 34.19 12.02 -36.72
CA ALA A 360 33.78 10.98 -35.78
C ALA A 360 32.46 10.35 -36.23
N SER A 361 32.41 9.03 -36.40
CA SER A 361 31.18 8.27 -36.65
C SER A 361 31.30 6.85 -36.09
N ALA A 362 30.18 6.18 -35.82
CA ALA A 362 30.21 4.81 -35.29
C ALA A 362 30.99 3.87 -36.25
N PRO A 363 31.86 2.98 -35.72
CA PRO A 363 32.56 1.99 -36.53
C PRO A 363 31.59 1.11 -37.33
N GLY A 364 31.94 0.80 -38.58
CA GLY A 364 31.16 -0.04 -39.49
C GLY A 364 30.07 0.70 -40.27
N LYS A 365 29.83 2.00 -40.02
CA LYS A 365 28.85 2.78 -40.78
C LYS A 365 29.41 3.32 -42.09
N GLN A 366 28.59 3.26 -43.14
CA GLN A 366 28.90 3.91 -44.41
C GLN A 366 28.56 5.40 -44.29
N VAL A 367 29.53 6.23 -44.63
CA VAL A 367 29.46 7.68 -44.52
C VAL A 367 29.82 8.29 -45.86
N GLU A 368 29.03 9.27 -46.27
CA GLU A 368 29.30 10.13 -47.42
C GLU A 368 29.69 11.52 -46.95
N ILE A 369 30.75 12.07 -47.55
CA ILE A 369 31.07 13.48 -47.46
C ILE A 369 30.44 14.16 -48.67
N GLN A 370 29.62 15.17 -48.41
CA GLN A 370 29.01 15.96 -49.46
C GLN A 370 29.48 17.42 -49.38
N ALA A 371 29.63 18.05 -50.54
CA ALA A 371 29.98 19.46 -50.67
C ALA A 371 28.86 20.23 -51.38
N SER A 372 28.74 21.52 -51.07
CA SER A 372 27.78 22.43 -51.66
C SER A 372 28.30 23.87 -51.69
N THR A 373 27.91 24.61 -52.73
CA THR A 373 28.17 26.05 -52.88
C THR A 373 26.99 26.90 -52.38
N ASP A 374 25.81 26.32 -52.20
CA ASP A 374 24.55 27.05 -51.95
C ASP A 374 23.73 26.50 -50.77
N LEU A 375 24.25 25.50 -50.04
CA LEU A 375 23.57 24.74 -48.97
C LEU A 375 22.34 23.93 -49.41
N VAL A 376 21.95 23.97 -50.68
CA VAL A 376 20.74 23.33 -51.21
C VAL A 376 21.09 22.13 -52.08
N ASN A 377 22.03 22.31 -53.01
CA ASN A 377 22.47 21.29 -53.94
C ASN A 377 23.73 20.63 -53.41
N TRP A 378 23.61 19.38 -52.97
CA TRP A 378 24.69 18.62 -52.35
C TRP A 378 25.20 17.53 -53.29
N GLN A 379 26.51 17.49 -53.50
CA GLN A 379 27.16 16.43 -54.28
C GLN A 379 28.08 15.61 -53.39
N THR A 380 28.00 14.29 -53.53
CA THR A 380 28.91 13.37 -52.83
C THR A 380 30.30 13.45 -53.44
N ILE A 381 31.28 13.82 -52.62
CA ILE A 381 32.68 13.96 -53.02
C ILE A 381 33.54 12.82 -52.47
N ALA A 382 33.07 12.12 -51.44
CA ALA A 382 33.69 10.91 -50.93
C ALA A 382 32.65 9.97 -50.30
N SER A 383 32.89 8.67 -50.40
CA SER A 383 32.10 7.65 -49.70
C SER A 383 33.03 6.57 -49.18
N PHE A 384 32.84 6.17 -47.92
CA PHE A 384 33.68 5.17 -47.27
C PHE A 384 32.95 4.54 -46.08
N VAL A 385 33.51 3.42 -45.59
CA VAL A 385 33.08 2.80 -44.33
C VAL A 385 34.05 3.22 -43.24
N ASN A 386 33.56 3.93 -42.21
CA ASN A 386 34.42 4.32 -41.08
C ASN A 386 34.66 3.08 -40.21
N ARG A 387 35.88 2.55 -40.20
CA ARG A 387 36.22 1.34 -39.44
C ARG A 387 36.80 1.62 -38.05
N SER A 388 37.28 2.84 -37.80
CA SER A 388 38.10 3.21 -36.64
C SER A 388 37.40 4.16 -35.65
N GLY A 389 36.15 4.56 -35.92
CA GLY A 389 35.42 5.52 -35.10
C GLY A 389 35.76 6.97 -35.42
N THR A 390 37.00 7.22 -35.86
CA THR A 390 37.52 8.53 -36.21
C THR A 390 38.37 8.43 -37.47
N MET A 391 38.27 9.39 -38.39
CA MET A 391 39.08 9.45 -39.59
C MET A 391 39.36 10.87 -40.07
N SER A 392 40.49 11.07 -40.75
CA SER A 392 40.84 12.34 -41.39
C SER A 392 40.51 12.28 -42.88
N TYR A 393 39.93 13.36 -43.41
CA TYR A 393 39.73 13.53 -44.84
C TYR A 393 40.34 14.85 -45.31
N SER A 394 41.16 14.79 -46.35
CA SER A 394 41.87 15.93 -46.93
C SER A 394 41.16 16.38 -48.20
N VAL A 395 40.69 17.63 -48.23
CA VAL A 395 40.07 18.24 -49.43
C VAL A 395 41.15 18.95 -50.26
N PRO A 396 41.33 18.63 -51.55
CA PRO A 396 42.25 19.35 -52.43
C PRO A 396 41.75 20.77 -52.73
N ALA A 397 42.63 21.78 -52.72
CA ALA A 397 42.29 23.19 -52.97
C ALA A 397 41.69 23.51 -54.36
N THR A 398 41.64 22.56 -55.28
CA THR A 398 41.17 22.74 -56.66
C THR A 398 39.72 22.31 -56.88
N ASN A 399 38.99 21.85 -55.86
CA ASN A 399 37.63 21.37 -56.04
C ASN A 399 36.63 22.56 -56.10
N PRO A 400 35.68 22.59 -57.06
CA PRO A 400 34.87 23.78 -57.34
C PRO A 400 33.66 23.99 -56.41
N HIS A 401 33.39 23.11 -55.43
CA HIS A 401 32.14 23.10 -54.64
C HIS A 401 32.22 23.70 -53.21
N HIS A 402 33.08 24.69 -52.98
CA HIS A 402 33.86 24.84 -51.72
C HIS A 402 33.38 25.79 -50.62
N CYS A 403 32.08 25.92 -50.35
CA CYS A 403 31.65 26.75 -49.21
C CYS A 403 31.17 25.94 -48.01
N PHE A 404 30.54 24.79 -48.25
CA PHE A 404 29.92 24.02 -47.19
C PHE A 404 30.17 22.52 -47.37
N TYR A 405 30.46 21.85 -46.25
CA TYR A 405 30.65 20.42 -46.18
C TYR A 405 29.68 19.83 -45.16
N ARG A 406 29.13 18.65 -45.47
CA ARG A 406 28.34 17.87 -44.50
C ARG A 406 28.71 16.40 -44.56
N LEU A 407 28.46 15.74 -43.44
CA LEU A 407 28.54 14.29 -43.32
C LEU A 407 27.13 13.72 -43.40
N ARG A 408 26.94 12.76 -44.30
CA ARG A 408 25.69 12.00 -44.39
C ARG A 408 26.01 10.54 -44.05
N GLN A 409 25.48 10.07 -42.93
CA GLN A 409 25.51 8.65 -42.62
C GLN A 409 24.41 7.94 -43.42
N LEU A 410 24.77 6.91 -44.18
CA LEU A 410 23.79 6.07 -44.86
C LEU A 410 23.26 5.00 -43.89
N PRO A 411 22.02 4.48 -44.10
CA PRO A 411 21.37 3.51 -43.22
C PRO A 411 22.26 2.33 -42.80
#